data_AF-A0A4P5W7R4-F1
#
_entry.id   AF-A0A4P5W7R4-F1
#
_cell.length_a   1.000
_cell.length_b   1.000
_cell.length_c   1.000
_cell.angle_alpha   90.00
_cell.angle_beta   90.00
_cell.angle_gamma   90.00
#
_symmetry.space_group_name_H-M   'P 1'
#
loop_
_entity.id
_entity.type
_entity.pdbx_description
1 polymer ?
#
loop_
_entity_poly.entity_id
_entity_poly.type
_entity_poly.pdbx_seq_one_letter_code
_entity_poly.pdbx_strand_id
1 'polypeptide(L)'
;MTHSYTHTLLRHEKAPKIVSKSKVEFFVLKDHCEVYIQMIKDEKGGTLSDEIIALSTALRSVMPNFNSNESISSRPFEECFTQYKTNSPGFLAAVLRKLGLLKVDPDDSERHFVADPSVWEKFKNDMLDEDGVPYPPAD
;
A
#
# COMPACT_ATOMS: atom_id res chain seq x y z
N MET A 1 15.27 13.89 -25.72
CA MET A 1 13.96 13.25 -25.48
C MET A 1 13.74 13.26 -23.99
N THR A 2 12.96 14.22 -23.51
CA THR A 2 12.60 14.32 -22.09
C THR A 2 11.58 13.23 -21.81
N HIS A 3 11.97 12.19 -21.07
CA HIS A 3 11.01 11.25 -20.52
C HIS A 3 10.18 12.02 -19.49
N SER A 4 8.88 12.18 -19.74
CA SER A 4 7.97 12.72 -18.73
C SER A 4 7.82 11.68 -17.64
N TYR A 5 8.48 11.90 -16.51
CA TYR A 5 8.28 11.10 -15.31
C TYR A 5 6.92 11.45 -14.73
N THR A 6 5.96 10.51 -14.80
CA THR A 6 4.60 10.71 -14.27
C THR A 6 4.58 10.63 -12.74
N HIS A 7 5.54 9.90 -12.15
CA HIS A 7 5.61 9.67 -10.72
C HIS A 7 6.97 10.05 -10.14
N THR A 8 6.97 10.40 -8.86
CA THR A 8 8.15 10.62 -8.03
C THR A 8 8.24 9.50 -7.00
N LEU A 9 9.39 8.84 -6.91
CA LEU A 9 9.68 7.86 -5.87
C LEU A 9 10.05 8.60 -4.58
N LEU A 10 9.28 8.35 -3.52
CA LEU A 10 9.53 8.88 -2.19
C LEU A 10 10.33 7.89 -1.36
N ARG A 11 9.84 6.65 -1.29
CA ARG A 11 10.39 5.63 -0.39
C ARG A 11 10.50 4.29 -1.06
N HIS A 12 11.52 3.54 -0.68
CA HIS A 12 11.69 2.14 -1.01
C HIS A 12 11.90 1.36 0.29
N GLU A 13 10.91 0.55 0.66
CA GLU A 13 10.85 -0.11 1.96
C GLU A 13 10.44 -1.58 1.86
N LYS A 14 10.47 -2.26 3.02
CA LYS A 14 10.04 -3.64 3.18
C LYS A 14 9.02 -3.75 4.31
N ALA A 15 7.93 -4.47 4.05
CA ALA A 15 6.91 -4.79 5.04
C ALA A 15 6.92 -6.28 5.38
N PRO A 16 6.84 -6.68 6.67
CA PRO A 16 6.67 -8.07 7.04
C PRO A 16 5.30 -8.56 6.58
N LYS A 17 5.26 -9.73 5.93
CA LYS A 17 3.98 -10.32 5.55
C LYS A 17 3.15 -10.72 6.76
N ILE A 18 1.84 -10.77 6.58
CA ILE A 18 0.89 -11.14 7.62
C ILE A 18 1.06 -12.60 8.06
N VAL A 19 1.07 -13.52 7.10
CA VAL A 19 1.02 -14.97 7.37
C VAL A 19 2.40 -15.64 7.46
N SER A 20 3.48 -14.92 7.17
CA SER A 20 4.82 -15.51 7.10
C SER A 20 5.90 -14.55 7.58
N LYS A 21 7.08 -15.12 7.90
CA LYS A 21 8.26 -14.35 8.29
C LYS A 21 8.96 -13.63 7.13
N SER A 22 8.51 -13.81 5.89
CA SER A 22 9.13 -13.14 4.73
C SER A 22 8.59 -11.73 4.56
N LYS A 23 9.27 -10.91 3.76
CA LYS A 23 8.88 -9.52 3.51
C LYS A 23 8.36 -9.32 2.09
N VAL A 24 7.53 -8.29 1.93
CA VAL A 24 7.20 -7.70 0.63
C VAL A 24 7.97 -6.38 0.51
N GLU A 25 8.68 -6.23 -0.60
CA GLU A 25 9.37 -5.01 -1.00
C GLU A 25 8.39 -4.12 -1.77
N PHE A 26 8.37 -2.82 -1.45
CA PHE A 26 7.42 -1.89 -2.04
C PHE A 26 8.02 -0.49 -2.18
N PHE A 27 7.42 0.28 -3.09
CA PHE A 27 7.67 1.70 -3.26
C PHE A 27 6.47 2.51 -2.78
N VAL A 28 6.76 3.68 -2.20
CA VAL A 28 5.81 4.77 -2.06
C VAL A 28 6.13 5.79 -3.13
N LEU A 29 5.16 6.06 -4.00
CA LEU A 29 5.27 7.00 -5.09
C LEU A 29 4.30 8.15 -4.86
N LYS A 30 4.52 9.28 -5.51
CA LYS A 30 3.53 10.35 -5.62
C LYS A 30 3.46 10.91 -7.03
N ASP A 31 2.36 11.58 -7.31
CA ASP A 31 2.29 12.60 -8.35
C ASP A 31 1.93 13.96 -7.71
N HIS A 32 1.45 14.91 -8.50
CA HIS A 32 1.05 16.23 -8.02
C HIS A 32 -0.14 16.25 -7.02
N CYS A 33 -0.93 15.17 -6.91
CA CYS A 33 -2.18 15.18 -6.12
C CYS A 33 -2.49 13.87 -5.38
N GLU A 34 -1.73 12.81 -5.64
CA GLU A 34 -1.99 11.48 -5.13
C GLU A 34 -0.72 10.75 -4.71
N VAL A 35 -0.91 9.83 -3.75
CA VAL A 35 0.11 8.90 -3.28
C VAL A 35 -0.23 7.51 -3.78
N TYR A 36 0.79 6.76 -4.15
CA TYR A 36 0.64 5.43 -4.69
C TYR A 36 1.56 4.43 -3.99
N ILE A 37 1.12 3.18 -4.01
CA ILE A 37 1.88 2.04 -3.51
C ILE A 37 2.12 1.11 -4.69
N GLN A 38 3.37 0.72 -4.90
CA GLN A 38 3.73 -0.30 -5.87
C GLN A 38 4.47 -1.41 -5.14
N MET A 39 3.98 -2.65 -5.26
CA MET A 39 4.65 -3.81 -4.67
C MET A 39 5.60 -4.41 -5.70
N ILE A 40 6.86 -4.61 -5.31
CA ILE A 40 7.96 -4.90 -6.25
C ILE A 40 8.35 -6.37 -6.20
N LYS A 41 8.49 -6.90 -4.98
CA LYS A 41 9.05 -8.24 -4.81
C LYS A 41 8.53 -8.91 -3.56
N ASP A 42 8.19 -10.18 -3.72
CA ASP A 42 8.06 -11.12 -2.62
C ASP A 42 9.41 -11.80 -2.40
N GLU A 43 10.00 -11.62 -1.22
CA GLU A 43 11.29 -12.21 -0.84
C GLU A 43 11.36 -13.74 -1.07
N LYS A 44 10.23 -14.45 -1.00
CA LYS A 44 10.14 -15.91 -1.27
C LYS A 44 9.39 -16.29 -2.55
N GLY A 45 8.75 -15.34 -3.21
CA GLY A 45 7.81 -15.60 -4.32
C GLY A 45 8.23 -15.00 -5.67
N GLY A 46 9.30 -14.19 -5.69
CA GLY A 46 9.80 -13.55 -6.91
C GLY A 46 9.24 -12.15 -7.13
N THR A 47 9.39 -11.64 -8.35
CA THR A 47 8.93 -10.31 -8.75
C THR A 47 7.41 -10.26 -8.78
N LEU A 48 6.85 -9.16 -8.27
CA LEU A 48 5.42 -8.89 -8.27
C LEU A 48 5.02 -8.13 -9.55
N SER A 49 3.72 -7.92 -9.74
CA SER A 49 3.23 -7.13 -10.88
C SER A 49 3.61 -5.66 -10.69
N ASP A 50 3.94 -4.97 -11.78
CA ASP A 50 4.27 -3.53 -11.82
C ASP A 50 3.08 -2.61 -11.50
N GLU A 51 1.96 -3.17 -11.02
CA GLU A 51 0.74 -2.43 -10.74
C GLU A 51 0.93 -1.36 -9.65
N ILE A 52 0.49 -0.15 -9.97
CA ILE A 52 0.56 1.02 -9.11
C ILE A 52 -0.84 1.27 -8.52
N ILE A 53 -0.93 1.20 -7.19
CA ILE A 53 -2.20 1.28 -6.46
C ILE A 53 -2.33 2.67 -5.86
N ALA A 54 -3.36 3.41 -6.24
CA ALA A 54 -3.66 4.69 -5.62
C ALA A 54 -4.08 4.50 -4.16
N LEU A 55 -3.52 5.31 -3.25
CA LEU A 55 -3.84 5.28 -1.83
C LEU A 55 -5.34 5.54 -1.59
N SER A 56 -5.94 6.44 -2.38
CA SER A 56 -7.38 6.72 -2.34
C SER A 56 -8.25 5.50 -2.68
N THR A 57 -7.79 4.62 -3.58
CA THR A 57 -8.47 3.36 -3.87
C THR A 57 -8.42 2.41 -2.67
N ALA A 58 -7.26 2.28 -2.03
CA ALA A 58 -7.10 1.46 -0.82
C ALA A 58 -7.88 2.03 0.37
N LEU A 59 -7.98 3.36 0.48
CA LEU A 59 -8.82 4.02 1.47
C LEU A 59 -10.30 3.70 1.24
N ARG A 60 -10.79 3.87 0.01
CA ARG A 60 -12.19 3.62 -0.36
C ARG A 60 -12.64 2.20 -0.03
N SER A 61 -11.76 1.21 -0.20
CA SER A 61 -12.10 -0.19 0.08
C SER A 61 -12.33 -0.49 1.56
N VAL A 62 -11.76 0.32 2.45
CA VAL A 62 -11.91 0.16 3.89
C VAL A 62 -12.80 1.21 4.54
N MET A 63 -13.20 2.25 3.80
CA MET A 63 -14.11 3.31 4.26
C MET A 63 -15.35 2.83 5.01
N PRO A 64 -16.06 1.76 4.57
CA PRO A 64 -17.24 1.27 5.28
C PRO A 64 -16.96 0.78 6.70
N ASN A 65 -15.70 0.50 7.03
CA ASN A 65 -15.26 -0.03 8.32
C ASN A 65 -14.66 1.04 9.22
N PHE A 66 -14.68 2.32 8.82
CA PHE A 66 -14.25 3.40 9.70
C PHE A 66 -15.15 3.47 10.94
N ASN A 67 -14.51 3.60 12.11
CA ASN A 67 -15.17 3.59 13.42
C ASN A 67 -15.90 2.29 13.77
N SER A 68 -15.69 1.22 13.00
CA SER A 68 -16.10 -0.11 13.42
C SER A 68 -15.18 -0.59 14.54
N ASN A 69 -15.76 -1.18 15.57
CA ASN A 69 -15.01 -1.93 16.58
C ASN A 69 -14.66 -3.35 16.09
N GLU A 70 -14.95 -3.67 14.83
CA GLU A 70 -14.63 -4.95 14.22
C GLU A 70 -13.36 -4.83 13.37
N SER A 71 -12.45 -5.77 13.55
CA SER A 71 -11.32 -5.94 12.65
C SER A 71 -11.80 -6.49 11.31
N ILE A 72 -11.08 -6.19 10.23
CA ILE A 72 -11.37 -6.67 8.88
C ILE A 72 -10.31 -7.68 8.42
N SER A 73 -10.70 -8.57 7.50
CA SER A 73 -9.73 -9.36 6.73
C SER A 73 -9.06 -8.50 5.65
N SER A 74 -8.10 -9.05 4.92
CA SER A 74 -7.48 -8.35 3.78
C SER A 74 -8.36 -8.33 2.51
N ARG A 75 -9.48 -9.06 2.48
CA ARG A 75 -10.33 -9.21 1.29
C ARG A 75 -10.83 -7.89 0.66
N PRO A 76 -11.18 -6.83 1.41
CA PRO A 76 -11.62 -5.58 0.79
C PRO A 76 -10.59 -5.00 -0.20
N PHE A 77 -9.30 -5.28 -0.02
CA PHE A 77 -8.25 -4.82 -0.93
C PHE A 77 -8.23 -5.54 -2.29
N GLU A 78 -9.02 -6.59 -2.51
CA GLU A 78 -9.12 -7.26 -3.82
C GLU A 78 -9.49 -6.28 -4.94
N GLU A 79 -10.34 -5.30 -4.67
CA GLU A 79 -10.75 -4.28 -5.65
C GLU A 79 -9.66 -3.26 -5.99
N CYS A 80 -8.56 -3.24 -5.23
CA CYS A 80 -7.42 -2.37 -5.52
C CYS A 80 -6.60 -2.87 -6.70
N PHE A 81 -6.80 -4.13 -7.11
CA PHE A 81 -6.03 -4.78 -8.15
C PHE A 81 -6.84 -4.89 -9.43
N THR A 82 -6.21 -4.56 -10.56
CA THR A 82 -6.80 -4.73 -11.89
C THR A 82 -6.40 -6.06 -12.51
N GLN A 83 -5.22 -6.58 -12.14
CA GLN A 83 -4.71 -7.87 -12.60
C GLN A 83 -4.63 -8.86 -11.44
N TYR A 84 -5.35 -9.97 -11.54
CA TYR A 84 -5.37 -11.06 -10.54
C TYR A 84 -4.08 -11.92 -10.52
N LYS A 85 -2.91 -11.37 -10.90
CA LYS A 85 -1.65 -12.13 -10.93
C LYS A 85 -0.63 -11.58 -9.94
N THR A 86 -0.08 -12.51 -9.16
CA THR A 86 1.04 -12.39 -8.19
C THR A 86 0.84 -11.43 -7.01
N ASN A 87 0.19 -10.30 -7.20
CA ASN A 87 -0.21 -9.40 -6.13
C ASN A 87 -1.34 -10.01 -5.31
N SER A 88 -1.29 -9.81 -3.99
CA SER A 88 -2.32 -10.30 -3.08
C SER A 88 -2.83 -9.19 -2.17
N PRO A 89 -4.12 -9.22 -1.80
CA PRO A 89 -4.69 -8.32 -0.81
C PRO A 89 -3.93 -8.33 0.51
N GLY A 90 -3.41 -9.50 0.92
CA GLY A 90 -2.59 -9.64 2.11
C GLY A 90 -1.23 -8.93 2.03
N PHE A 91 -0.64 -8.79 0.84
CA PHE A 91 0.59 -8.01 0.67
C PHE A 91 0.30 -6.51 0.79
N LEU A 92 -0.77 -6.01 0.19
CA LEU A 92 -1.16 -4.62 0.37
C LEU A 92 -1.48 -4.32 1.83
N ALA A 93 -2.24 -5.18 2.51
CA ALA A 93 -2.52 -5.02 3.92
C ALA A 93 -1.25 -5.03 4.79
N ALA A 94 -0.24 -5.86 4.46
CA ALA A 94 1.06 -5.83 5.12
C ALA A 94 1.78 -4.48 4.94
N VAL A 95 1.77 -3.93 3.73
CA VAL A 95 2.33 -2.60 3.45
C VAL A 95 1.59 -1.51 4.22
N LEU A 96 0.25 -1.52 4.20
CA LEU A 96 -0.56 -0.54 4.92
C LEU A 96 -0.36 -0.62 6.45
N ARG A 97 -0.15 -1.83 7.01
CA ARG A 97 0.27 -1.99 8.42
C ARG A 97 1.62 -1.32 8.69
N LYS A 98 2.60 -1.55 7.82
CA LYS A 98 3.96 -0.98 7.94
C LYS A 98 3.92 0.56 7.87
N LEU A 99 3.02 1.12 7.07
CA LEU A 99 2.79 2.57 6.96
C LEU A 99 1.93 3.15 8.10
N GLY A 100 1.40 2.31 9.01
CA GLY A 100 0.59 2.74 10.15
C GLY A 100 -0.88 3.06 9.81
N LEU A 101 -1.32 2.72 8.59
CA LEU A 101 -2.69 2.93 8.10
C LEU A 101 -3.65 1.80 8.51
N LEU A 102 -3.08 0.65 8.86
CA LEU A 102 -3.76 -0.47 9.50
C LEU A 102 -3.04 -0.85 10.79
N LYS A 103 -3.79 -1.37 11.75
CA LYS A 103 -3.27 -1.94 13.00
C LYS A 103 -3.63 -3.42 13.06
N VAL A 104 -2.73 -4.25 13.58
CA VAL A 104 -3.02 -5.67 13.81
C VAL A 104 -4.11 -5.83 14.87
N ASP A 105 -5.01 -6.78 14.68
CA ASP A 105 -5.92 -7.22 15.71
C ASP A 105 -5.14 -8.10 16.73
N PRO A 106 -5.17 -7.79 18.04
CA PRO A 106 -4.44 -8.54 19.04
C PRO A 106 -4.94 -9.99 19.21
N ASP A 107 -6.20 -10.26 18.86
CA ASP A 107 -6.81 -11.58 19.00
C ASP A 107 -6.66 -12.43 17.73
N ASP A 108 -6.48 -11.77 16.57
CA ASP A 108 -6.26 -12.43 15.28
C ASP A 108 -5.21 -11.68 14.44
N SER A 109 -3.99 -12.22 14.40
CA SER A 109 -2.87 -11.60 13.69
C SER A 109 -3.08 -11.44 12.18
N GLU A 110 -4.07 -12.12 11.58
CA GLU A 110 -4.41 -11.99 10.16
C GLU A 110 -5.41 -10.86 9.88
N ARG A 111 -6.05 -10.31 10.92
CA ARG A 111 -7.06 -9.25 10.83
C ARG A 111 -6.54 -7.88 11.24
N HIS A 112 -7.25 -6.85 10.81
CA HIS A 112 -6.78 -5.46 10.85
C HIS A 112 -7.84 -4.51 11.38
N PHE A 113 -7.47 -3.63 12.28
CA PHE A 113 -8.23 -2.40 12.52
C PHE A 113 -7.79 -1.32 11.54
N VAL A 114 -8.76 -0.63 10.96
CA VAL A 114 -8.51 0.51 10.09
C VAL A 114 -8.14 1.70 10.97
N ALA A 115 -7.01 2.38 10.68
CA ALA A 115 -6.65 3.61 11.40
C ALA A 115 -7.69 4.71 11.15
N ASP A 116 -7.80 5.71 12.03
CA ASP A 116 -8.73 6.82 11.84
C ASP A 116 -8.52 7.55 10.49
N PRO A 117 -9.57 8.09 9.85
CA PRO A 117 -9.45 8.81 8.59
C PRO A 117 -8.39 9.91 8.60
N SER A 118 -8.24 10.62 9.72
CA SER A 118 -7.23 11.68 9.89
C SER A 118 -5.79 11.15 9.79
N VAL A 119 -5.55 9.87 10.11
CA VAL A 119 -4.22 9.24 9.94
C VAL A 119 -3.91 9.05 8.46
N TRP A 120 -4.91 8.65 7.67
CA TRP A 120 -4.77 8.50 6.22
C TRP A 120 -4.54 9.84 5.54
N GLU A 121 -5.32 10.86 5.90
CA GLU A 121 -5.15 12.22 5.38
C GLU A 121 -3.78 12.80 5.73
N LYS A 122 -3.36 12.65 7.00
CA LYS A 122 -2.04 13.10 7.45
C LYS A 122 -0.93 12.40 6.67
N PHE A 123 -1.00 11.07 6.54
CA PHE A 123 0.00 10.31 5.78
C PHE A 123 0.07 10.80 4.32
N LYS A 124 -1.09 10.98 3.66
CA LYS A 124 -1.14 11.48 2.30
C LYS A 124 -0.47 12.85 2.17
N ASN A 125 -0.80 13.80 3.05
CA ASN A 125 -0.22 15.14 3.03
C ASN A 125 1.29 15.12 3.29
N ASP A 126 1.73 14.35 4.31
CA ASP A 126 3.15 14.19 4.62
C ASP A 126 3.93 13.66 3.40
N MET A 127 3.37 12.69 2.66
CA MET A 127 4.02 12.13 1.46
C MET A 127 4.01 13.13 0.29
N LEU A 128 2.93 13.89 0.11
CA LEU A 128 2.85 14.92 -0.94
C LEU A 128 3.88 16.03 -0.72
N ASP A 129 4.22 16.34 0.54
CA ASP A 129 5.24 17.31 0.91
C ASP A 129 6.68 16.75 0.90
N GLU A 130 6.86 15.44 0.88
CA GLU A 130 8.18 14.79 0.93
C GLU A 130 8.93 14.92 -0.41
N ASP A 131 10.20 15.33 -0.39
CA ASP A 131 11.04 15.33 -1.59
C ASP A 131 11.32 13.91 -2.07
N GLY A 132 11.44 13.72 -3.39
CA GLY A 132 11.74 12.41 -3.95
C GLY A 132 12.51 12.51 -5.27
N VAL A 133 12.72 11.35 -5.89
CA VAL A 133 13.45 11.24 -7.16
C VAL A 133 12.50 10.86 -8.31
N PRO A 134 12.76 11.29 -9.55
CA PRO A 134 11.93 10.89 -10.67
C PRO A 134 11.87 9.36 -10.80
N TYR A 135 10.65 8.82 -10.90
CA TYR A 135 10.44 7.38 -11.06
C TYR A 135 10.14 7.08 -12.54
N PRO A 136 10.99 6.29 -13.23
CA PRO A 136 10.78 5.97 -14.64
C PRO A 136 9.48 5.16 -14.81
N PRO A 137 8.76 5.35 -15.94
CA PRO A 137 7.72 4.41 -16.30
C PRO A 137 8.32 3.01 -16.46
N ALA A 138 7.55 1.97 -16.13
CA ALA A 138 7.92 0.60 -16.47
C ALA A 138 8.05 0.49 -18.01
N ASP A 139 9.13 -0.12 -18.48
CA ASP A 139 9.42 -0.35 -19.91
C ASP A 139 8.40 -1.28 -20.60
#